data_AF-A0A9N9J572-F1
#
_entry.id   AF-A0A9N9J572-F1
#
_cell.length_a   1.000
_cell.length_b   1.000
_cell.length_c   1.000
_cell.angle_alpha   90.00
_cell.angle_beta   90.00
_cell.angle_gamma   90.00
#
_symmetry.space_group_name_H-M   'P 1'
#
loop_
_entity.id
_entity.type
_entity.pdbx_description
1 polymer ?
#
loop_
_entity_poly.entity_id
_entity_poly.type
_entity_poly.pdbx_seq_one_letter_code
_entity_poly.pdbx_strand_id
1 'polypeptide(L)'
;ITIPQVGIYQYVTSNPNKIPDDKDIYVDGITGRSYTFGEFKHESKKFAAGLQDKLGFKLTTTNPKYIVTELSYQLIDSGASVLIVHPELLEIAIEASIDAKIPTSRVMLFGDKEIKGYKPYRSILIGDREIEPIYYTPEEAKSTTAYLCYSSGTTGKQKCIELTHTNINVHLAQLIIAGCKLGPHSIIMGTTQFCHGYALKVILHGALIHGATAIIHSSFNVKTFGESIQKFKINYIYAVPPTILKLVNDPLVQQFDLSSVDMIISATAPLSDKLKRKFYEMFKIPIFQVY
;
A
#
# COMPACT_ATOMS: atom_id res chain seq x y z
N ILE A 1 -4.38 2.32 -24.59
CA ILE A 1 -3.40 2.87 -23.63
C ILE A 1 -2.03 2.27 -23.94
N THR A 2 -0.97 3.07 -23.94
CA THR A 2 0.41 2.56 -24.11
C THR A 2 0.97 2.13 -22.77
N ILE A 3 1.54 0.91 -22.69
CA ILE A 3 2.12 0.40 -21.45
C ILE A 3 3.55 0.97 -21.30
N PRO A 4 3.86 1.68 -20.20
CA PRO A 4 5.20 2.21 -19.96
C PRO A 4 6.25 1.11 -19.88
N GLN A 5 7.32 1.24 -20.66
CA GLN A 5 8.44 0.30 -20.72
C GLN A 5 9.64 0.82 -19.91
N VAL A 6 9.39 1.28 -18.69
CA VAL A 6 10.39 1.84 -17.77
C VAL A 6 10.20 1.27 -16.36
N GLY A 7 11.11 1.53 -15.45
CA GLY A 7 10.94 1.24 -14.02
C GLY A 7 9.72 1.94 -13.43
N ILE A 8 9.07 1.29 -12.46
CA ILE A 8 7.86 1.81 -11.80
C ILE A 8 8.06 3.21 -11.20
N TYR A 9 9.20 3.45 -10.54
CA TYR A 9 9.51 4.75 -9.95
C TYR A 9 9.63 5.83 -11.04
N GLN A 10 10.34 5.52 -12.14
CA GLN A 10 10.46 6.43 -13.28
C GLN A 10 9.09 6.73 -13.89
N TYR A 11 8.22 5.73 -14.02
CA TYR A 11 6.89 5.93 -14.58
C TYR A 11 6.05 6.86 -13.69
N VAL A 12 5.95 6.58 -12.40
CA VAL A 12 5.16 7.39 -11.47
C VAL A 12 5.69 8.83 -11.43
N THR A 13 6.99 9.00 -11.27
CA THR A 13 7.61 10.33 -11.12
C THR A 13 7.75 11.10 -12.42
N SER A 14 7.62 10.44 -13.58
CA SER A 14 7.44 11.12 -14.87
C SER A 14 6.15 11.94 -14.93
N ASN A 15 5.23 11.69 -14.00
CA ASN A 15 4.00 12.43 -13.79
C ASN A 15 3.18 12.60 -15.08
N PRO A 16 2.77 11.48 -15.73
CA PRO A 16 2.09 11.53 -17.01
C PRO A 16 0.76 12.30 -16.96
N ASN A 17 0.16 12.40 -15.77
CA ASN A 17 -1.12 13.06 -15.53
C ASN A 17 -0.98 14.48 -14.94
N LYS A 18 0.23 15.05 -14.91
CA LYS A 18 0.51 16.44 -14.48
C LYS A 18 -0.07 16.78 -13.09
N ILE A 19 0.07 15.83 -12.17
CA ILE A 19 -0.33 15.96 -10.77
C ILE A 19 0.50 17.10 -10.14
N PRO A 20 -0.14 18.09 -9.50
CA PRO A 20 0.58 19.15 -8.80
C PRO A 20 1.43 18.60 -7.65
N ASP A 21 2.59 19.20 -7.41
CA ASP A 21 3.49 18.75 -6.34
C ASP A 21 2.91 18.99 -4.94
N ASP A 22 2.03 19.97 -4.78
CA ASP A 22 1.30 20.28 -3.54
C ASP A 22 0.03 19.44 -3.34
N LYS A 23 -0.30 18.54 -4.28
CA LYS A 23 -1.46 17.67 -4.16
C LYS A 23 -1.24 16.60 -3.10
N ASP A 24 -2.09 16.56 -2.09
CA ASP A 24 -2.18 15.45 -1.13
C ASP A 24 -2.50 14.13 -1.85
N ILE A 25 -1.58 13.16 -1.74
CA ILE A 25 -1.74 11.81 -2.28
C ILE A 25 -2.12 10.84 -1.18
N TYR A 26 -1.48 10.91 -0.02
CA TYR A 26 -1.74 10.02 1.10
C TYR A 26 -2.18 10.83 2.29
N VAL A 27 -3.30 10.47 2.90
CA VAL A 27 -3.80 11.11 4.12
C VAL A 27 -4.11 10.03 5.15
N ASP A 28 -3.54 10.16 6.33
CA ASP A 28 -3.90 9.34 7.47
C ASP A 28 -5.31 9.73 7.93
N GLY A 29 -6.26 8.79 7.82
CA GLY A 29 -7.67 9.05 8.08
C GLY A 29 -7.98 9.39 9.55
N ILE A 30 -7.06 9.06 10.47
CA ILE A 30 -7.24 9.30 11.91
C ILE A 30 -6.59 10.63 12.33
N THR A 31 -5.31 10.80 12.02
CA THR A 31 -4.53 11.96 12.46
C THR A 31 -4.66 13.16 11.51
N GLY A 32 -5.08 12.93 10.26
CA GLY A 32 -5.12 13.95 9.22
C GLY A 32 -3.75 14.32 8.64
N ARG A 33 -2.65 13.70 9.10
CA ARG A 33 -1.33 13.88 8.50
C ARG A 33 -1.37 13.47 7.03
N SER A 34 -0.87 14.32 6.15
CA SER A 34 -0.80 14.03 4.72
C SER A 34 0.63 13.97 4.19
N TYR A 35 0.76 13.40 3.00
CA TYR A 35 1.94 13.49 2.16
C TYR A 35 1.50 13.87 0.75
N THR A 36 2.10 14.93 0.24
CA THR A 36 1.88 15.43 -1.11
C THR A 36 2.67 14.63 -2.16
N PHE A 37 2.35 14.82 -3.44
CA PHE A 37 3.09 14.21 -4.54
C PHE A 37 4.56 14.68 -4.57
N GLY A 38 4.82 15.95 -4.26
CA GLY A 38 6.15 16.52 -4.13
C GLY A 38 6.95 15.90 -2.99
N GLU A 39 6.34 15.79 -1.80
CA GLU A 39 6.96 15.12 -0.64
C GLU A 39 7.24 13.65 -0.93
N PHE A 40 6.34 12.93 -1.62
CA PHE A 40 6.61 11.57 -2.05
C PHE A 40 7.88 11.47 -2.90
N LYS A 41 8.07 12.35 -3.89
CA LYS A 41 9.28 12.38 -4.72
C LYS A 41 10.52 12.68 -3.88
N HIS A 42 10.47 13.71 -3.04
CA HIS A 42 11.60 14.16 -2.23
C HIS A 42 12.02 13.12 -1.18
N GLU A 43 11.06 12.66 -0.37
CA GLU A 43 11.31 11.71 0.73
C GLU A 43 11.75 10.34 0.21
N SER A 44 11.23 9.89 -0.94
CA SER A 44 11.67 8.63 -1.56
C SER A 44 13.13 8.71 -2.03
N LYS A 45 13.56 9.83 -2.63
CA LYS A 45 14.95 10.04 -3.03
C LYS A 45 15.89 10.15 -1.82
N LYS A 46 15.50 10.89 -0.78
CA LYS A 46 16.28 10.99 0.48
C LYS A 46 16.43 9.64 1.17
N PHE A 47 15.34 8.88 1.26
CA PHE A 47 15.37 7.55 1.84
C PHE A 47 16.25 6.60 1.00
N ALA A 48 16.14 6.65 -0.33
CA ALA A 48 16.96 5.85 -1.22
C ALA A 48 18.45 6.23 -1.12
N ALA A 49 18.80 7.50 -0.92
CA ALA A 49 20.17 7.97 -0.71
C ALA A 49 20.78 7.32 0.54
N GLY A 50 20.04 7.36 1.66
CA GLY A 50 20.46 6.73 2.91
C GLY A 50 20.62 5.21 2.81
N LEU A 51 19.80 4.55 1.97
CA LEU A 51 19.89 3.11 1.72
C LEU A 51 21.03 2.75 0.78
N GLN A 52 21.13 3.34 -0.43
CA GLN A 52 22.08 2.94 -1.47
C GLN A 52 23.53 3.15 -1.07
N ASP A 53 23.85 4.26 -0.40
CA ASP A 53 25.19 4.50 0.13
C ASP A 53 25.61 3.42 1.14
N LYS A 54 24.63 2.67 1.68
CA LYS A 54 24.86 1.61 2.66
C LYS A 54 24.65 0.21 2.05
N LEU A 55 23.71 0.02 1.12
CA LEU A 55 23.14 -1.25 0.65
C LEU A 55 22.38 -1.13 -0.69
N GLY A 56 22.56 -2.08 -1.62
CA GLY A 56 21.62 -2.25 -2.76
C GLY A 56 20.33 -2.94 -2.29
N PHE A 57 19.14 -2.50 -2.73
CA PHE A 57 17.88 -2.97 -2.15
C PHE A 57 16.80 -3.36 -3.17
N LYS A 58 16.05 -4.40 -2.80
CA LYS A 58 14.71 -4.76 -3.33
C LYS A 58 13.73 -4.66 -2.16
N LEU A 59 12.45 -4.43 -2.44
CA LEU A 59 11.42 -4.36 -1.40
C LEU A 59 10.63 -5.66 -1.29
N THR A 60 10.54 -6.18 -0.07
CA THR A 60 9.49 -7.14 0.32
C THR A 60 8.59 -6.50 1.37
N THR A 61 7.30 -6.83 1.33
CA THR A 61 6.33 -6.36 2.33
C THR A 61 5.79 -7.55 3.13
N THR A 62 5.67 -7.39 4.44
CA THR A 62 5.28 -8.47 5.37
C THR A 62 3.89 -8.21 5.96
N ASN A 63 3.15 -9.27 6.27
CA ASN A 63 1.88 -9.12 6.97
C ASN A 63 2.12 -8.78 8.44
N PRO A 64 1.55 -7.69 8.98
CA PRO A 64 1.71 -7.34 10.40
C PRO A 64 1.10 -8.36 11.37
N LYS A 65 0.31 -9.32 10.86
CA LYS A 65 -0.29 -10.40 11.65
C LYS A 65 0.56 -11.66 11.71
N TYR A 66 1.71 -11.69 11.03
CA TYR A 66 2.57 -12.87 11.09
C TYR A 66 3.10 -13.11 12.48
N ILE A 67 3.11 -14.37 12.87
CA ILE A 67 3.86 -14.84 14.03
C ILE A 67 5.36 -14.93 13.67
N VAL A 68 6.19 -15.12 14.69
CA VAL A 68 7.67 -15.20 14.53
C VAL A 68 8.05 -16.16 13.42
N THR A 69 7.56 -17.40 13.43
CA THR A 69 7.94 -18.43 12.45
C THR A 69 7.58 -18.06 11.00
N GLU A 70 6.46 -17.38 10.79
CA GLU A 70 6.03 -16.90 9.46
C GLU A 70 6.90 -15.75 8.99
N LEU A 71 7.20 -14.78 9.86
CA LEU A 71 8.06 -13.66 9.54
C LEU A 71 9.50 -14.12 9.30
N SER A 72 10.06 -14.98 10.16
CA SER A 72 11.39 -15.57 10.01
C SER A 72 11.52 -16.26 8.66
N TYR A 73 10.52 -17.06 8.29
CA TYR A 73 10.50 -17.74 7.00
C TYR A 73 10.60 -16.75 5.83
N GLN A 74 9.76 -15.71 5.79
CA GLN A 74 9.81 -14.71 4.73
C GLN A 74 11.14 -13.95 4.71
N LEU A 75 11.70 -13.57 5.87
CA LEU A 75 12.97 -12.85 5.95
C LEU A 75 14.12 -13.69 5.37
N ILE A 76 14.17 -14.98 5.71
CA ILE A 76 15.18 -15.92 5.20
C ILE A 76 14.99 -16.17 3.70
N ASP A 77 13.78 -16.51 3.28
CA ASP A 77 13.45 -16.88 1.90
C ASP A 77 13.67 -15.71 0.91
N SER A 78 13.36 -14.48 1.33
CA SER A 78 13.59 -13.28 0.51
C SER A 78 15.04 -12.80 0.52
N GLY A 79 15.89 -13.33 1.41
CA GLY A 79 17.25 -12.81 1.63
C GLY A 79 17.26 -11.39 2.21
N ALA A 80 16.24 -11.02 3.00
CA ALA A 80 16.14 -9.69 3.57
C ALA A 80 17.35 -9.38 4.46
N SER A 81 17.96 -8.22 4.23
CA SER A 81 19.14 -7.76 4.98
C SER A 81 18.86 -6.57 5.90
N VAL A 82 17.67 -5.98 5.76
CA VAL A 82 17.16 -4.84 6.54
C VAL A 82 15.68 -5.09 6.82
N LEU A 83 15.24 -4.78 8.03
CA LEU A 83 13.84 -4.84 8.44
C LEU A 83 13.42 -3.48 8.97
N ILE A 84 12.35 -2.90 8.42
CA ILE A 84 11.70 -1.71 8.97
C ILE A 84 10.36 -2.14 9.55
N VAL A 85 10.14 -1.87 10.83
CA VAL A 85 9.00 -2.42 11.59
C VAL A 85 8.25 -1.35 12.36
N HIS A 86 6.93 -1.52 12.51
CA HIS A 86 6.13 -0.67 13.37
C HIS A 86 6.46 -0.94 14.85
N PRO A 87 6.56 0.07 15.72
CA PRO A 87 6.86 -0.12 17.16
C PRO A 87 6.05 -1.21 17.88
N GLU A 88 4.76 -1.35 17.54
CA GLU A 88 3.87 -2.36 18.14
C GLU A 88 4.24 -3.81 17.79
N LEU A 89 5.03 -4.03 16.75
CA LEU A 89 5.44 -5.34 16.25
C LEU A 89 6.90 -5.64 16.56
N LEU A 90 7.56 -4.82 17.39
CA LEU A 90 8.99 -4.90 17.63
C LEU A 90 9.41 -6.25 18.23
N GLU A 91 8.68 -6.79 19.21
CA GLU A 91 9.07 -8.08 19.83
C GLU A 91 9.13 -9.23 18.81
N ILE A 92 8.08 -9.37 17.99
CA ILE A 92 8.02 -10.39 16.94
C ILE A 92 9.15 -10.19 15.92
N ALA A 93 9.42 -8.93 15.55
CA ALA A 93 10.48 -8.61 14.61
C ALA A 93 11.89 -8.87 15.17
N ILE A 94 12.12 -8.67 16.47
CA ILE A 94 13.39 -8.99 17.12
C ILE A 94 13.65 -10.50 17.00
N GLU A 95 12.71 -11.32 17.46
CA GLU A 95 12.85 -12.78 17.40
C GLU A 95 13.04 -13.27 15.97
N ALA A 96 12.22 -12.77 15.03
CA ALA A 96 12.33 -13.17 13.63
C ALA A 96 13.64 -12.71 12.96
N SER A 97 14.15 -11.54 13.35
CA SER A 97 15.43 -11.03 12.85
C SER A 97 16.61 -11.86 13.32
N ILE A 98 16.55 -12.44 14.53
CA ILE A 98 17.57 -13.34 15.06
C ILE A 98 17.60 -14.63 14.24
N ASP A 99 16.45 -15.24 13.97
CA ASP A 99 16.33 -16.44 13.13
C ASP A 99 16.88 -16.19 11.72
N ALA A 100 16.56 -15.03 11.15
CA ALA A 100 17.02 -14.61 9.83
C ALA A 100 18.47 -14.08 9.79
N LYS A 101 19.14 -13.99 10.95
CA LYS A 101 20.50 -13.45 11.10
C LYS A 101 20.65 -12.02 10.59
N ILE A 102 19.60 -11.20 10.74
CA ILE A 102 19.65 -9.76 10.45
C ILE A 102 20.24 -9.05 11.68
N PRO A 103 21.35 -8.31 11.56
CA PRO A 103 21.94 -7.60 12.69
C PRO A 103 20.96 -6.58 13.29
N THR A 104 20.98 -6.40 14.61
CA THR A 104 20.18 -5.38 15.33
C THR A 104 20.28 -3.99 14.71
N SER A 105 21.48 -3.60 14.22
CA SER A 105 21.71 -2.30 13.57
C SER A 105 20.99 -2.13 12.22
N ARG A 106 20.42 -3.20 11.66
CA ARG A 106 19.64 -3.21 10.41
C ARG A 106 18.15 -3.50 10.64
N VAL A 107 17.73 -3.55 11.90
CA VAL A 107 16.32 -3.53 12.28
C VAL A 107 16.00 -2.10 12.71
N MET A 108 15.08 -1.45 12.01
CA MET A 108 14.75 -0.03 12.18
C MET A 108 13.25 0.16 12.43
N LEU A 109 12.90 1.25 13.10
CA LEU A 109 11.51 1.55 13.47
C LEU A 109 10.86 2.54 12.52
N PHE A 110 9.56 2.36 12.24
CA PHE A 110 8.70 3.45 11.80
C PHE A 110 8.49 4.47 12.93
N GLY A 111 8.35 5.75 12.57
CA GLY A 111 8.23 6.86 13.51
C GLY A 111 9.57 7.54 13.79
N ASP A 112 9.64 8.28 14.89
CA ASP A 112 10.78 9.17 15.23
C ASP A 112 11.44 8.84 16.58
N LYS A 113 11.00 7.77 17.24
CA LYS A 113 11.49 7.38 18.58
C LYS A 113 12.31 6.11 18.53
N GLU A 114 13.43 6.12 19.25
CA GLU A 114 14.20 4.91 19.54
C GLU A 114 13.48 4.09 20.63
N ILE A 115 13.41 2.76 20.45
CA ILE A 115 12.77 1.84 21.40
C ILE A 115 13.68 0.64 21.57
N LYS A 116 14.02 0.29 22.82
CA LYS A 116 14.89 -0.86 23.15
C LYS A 116 16.23 -0.89 22.39
N GLY A 117 16.80 0.27 22.05
CA GLY A 117 18.04 0.38 21.27
C GLY A 117 17.87 0.28 19.74
N TYR A 118 16.64 0.12 19.24
CA TYR A 118 16.33 0.10 17.81
C TYR A 118 15.98 1.51 17.33
N LYS A 119 16.72 1.99 16.34
CA LYS A 119 16.61 3.38 15.86
C LYS A 119 15.50 3.55 14.83
N PRO A 120 14.90 4.75 14.73
CA PRO A 120 14.06 5.12 13.60
C PRO A 120 14.75 4.91 12.25
N TYR A 121 14.00 4.52 11.22
CA TYR A 121 14.56 4.41 9.86
C TYR A 121 15.11 5.75 9.36
N ARG A 122 14.57 6.87 9.84
CA ARG A 122 15.07 8.20 9.49
C ARG A 122 16.51 8.46 9.95
N SER A 123 17.05 7.65 10.86
CA SER A 123 18.45 7.74 11.28
C SER A 123 19.46 7.38 10.19
N ILE A 124 19.03 6.77 9.08
CA ILE A 124 19.88 6.51 7.93
C ILE A 124 19.90 7.65 6.90
N LEU A 125 19.04 8.66 7.04
CA LEU A 125 19.01 9.82 6.16
C LEU A 125 20.30 10.65 6.32
N ILE A 126 20.80 11.21 5.21
CA ILE A 126 22.04 11.98 5.16
C ILE A 126 21.69 13.45 4.89
N GLY A 127 21.18 14.14 5.92
CA GLY A 127 20.64 15.50 5.75
C GLY A 127 19.53 15.54 4.69
N ASP A 128 19.61 16.51 3.79
CA ASP A 128 18.71 16.65 2.64
C ASP A 128 19.27 16.05 1.35
N ARG A 129 20.28 15.17 1.46
CA ARG A 129 20.86 14.52 0.28
C ARG A 129 19.83 13.62 -0.38
N GLU A 130 19.61 13.89 -1.65
CA GLU A 130 18.86 13.05 -2.58
C GLU A 130 19.82 12.28 -3.48
N ILE A 131 19.32 11.20 -4.07
CA ILE A 131 19.95 10.53 -5.20
C ILE A 131 19.02 10.53 -6.40
N GLU A 132 19.60 10.53 -7.59
CA GLU A 132 18.84 10.28 -8.80
C GLU A 132 18.42 8.81 -8.87
N PRO A 133 17.19 8.54 -9.33
CA PRO A 133 16.68 7.18 -9.38
C PRO A 133 17.44 6.36 -10.43
N ILE A 134 17.43 5.04 -10.26
CA ILE A 134 17.94 4.14 -11.28
C ILE A 134 17.00 4.19 -12.48
N TYR A 135 17.58 4.42 -13.67
CA TYR A 135 16.83 4.40 -14.92
C TYR A 135 16.93 3.04 -15.59
N TYR A 136 15.81 2.32 -15.65
CA TYR A 136 15.74 1.02 -16.32
C TYR A 136 15.38 1.20 -17.80
N THR A 137 16.11 0.52 -18.66
CA THR A 137 15.73 0.28 -20.06
C THR A 137 14.50 -0.63 -20.15
N PRO A 138 13.83 -0.70 -21.31
CA PRO A 138 12.72 -1.62 -21.53
C PRO A 138 13.03 -3.09 -21.21
N GLU A 139 14.25 -3.54 -21.50
CA GLU A 139 14.68 -4.93 -21.26
C GLU A 139 14.94 -5.19 -19.77
N GLU A 140 15.60 -4.25 -19.09
CA GLU A 140 15.82 -4.34 -17.65
C GLU A 140 14.52 -4.22 -16.85
N ALA A 141 13.58 -3.36 -17.26
CA ALA A 141 12.29 -3.21 -16.58
C ALA A 141 11.45 -4.50 -16.63
N LYS A 142 11.60 -5.30 -17.69
CA LYS A 142 10.91 -6.59 -17.85
C LYS A 142 11.48 -7.70 -16.98
N SER A 143 12.79 -7.69 -16.74
CA SER A 143 13.52 -8.75 -16.04
C SER A 143 13.84 -8.41 -14.58
N THR A 144 13.86 -7.14 -14.21
CA THR A 144 14.22 -6.69 -12.85
C THR A 144 13.01 -6.72 -11.92
N THR A 145 13.13 -7.49 -10.84
CA THR A 145 12.15 -7.56 -9.74
C THR A 145 12.04 -6.23 -9.00
N ALA A 146 10.83 -5.67 -8.99
CA ALA A 146 10.49 -4.47 -8.23
C ALA A 146 9.99 -4.80 -6.82
N TYR A 147 9.17 -5.85 -6.69
CA TYR A 147 8.56 -6.26 -5.43
C TYR A 147 8.62 -7.77 -5.24
N LEU A 148 8.88 -8.18 -4.00
CA LEU A 148 8.71 -9.55 -3.51
C LEU A 148 7.47 -9.59 -2.61
N CYS A 149 6.37 -10.12 -3.12
CA CYS A 149 5.12 -10.26 -2.36
C CYS A 149 4.92 -11.71 -1.92
N TYR A 150 4.49 -11.94 -0.68
CA TYR A 150 4.20 -13.28 -0.18
C TYR A 150 2.70 -13.55 -0.20
N SER A 151 2.32 -14.74 -0.68
CA SER A 151 0.96 -15.25 -0.58
C SER A 151 0.94 -16.44 0.36
N SER A 152 -0.16 -16.66 1.08
CA SER A 152 -0.33 -17.80 1.99
C SER A 152 -0.25 -19.16 1.29
N GLY A 153 -0.35 -19.19 -0.05
CA GLY A 153 -0.34 -20.41 -0.85
C GLY A 153 -1.55 -21.31 -0.57
N THR A 154 -1.78 -22.30 -1.44
CA THR A 154 -2.78 -23.37 -1.21
C THR A 154 -2.19 -24.58 -0.48
N THR A 155 -0.87 -24.61 -0.31
CA THR A 155 -0.10 -25.77 0.19
C THR A 155 0.51 -25.53 1.58
N GLY A 156 -0.01 -24.56 2.35
CA GLY A 156 0.33 -24.30 3.75
C GLY A 156 1.55 -23.40 3.99
N LYS A 157 2.62 -23.51 3.20
CA LYS A 157 3.76 -22.56 3.26
C LYS A 157 3.54 -21.37 2.34
N GLN A 158 3.95 -20.20 2.82
CA GLN A 158 3.92 -18.97 2.04
C GLN A 158 4.85 -19.09 0.84
N LYS A 159 4.48 -18.46 -0.27
CA LYS A 159 5.29 -18.46 -1.51
C LYS A 159 5.62 -17.03 -1.90
N CYS A 160 6.90 -16.81 -2.22
CA CYS A 160 7.37 -15.57 -2.80
C CYS A 160 6.88 -15.43 -4.25
N ILE A 161 6.34 -14.26 -4.57
CA ILE A 161 5.92 -13.87 -5.91
C ILE A 161 6.77 -12.67 -6.30
N GLU A 162 7.63 -12.87 -7.30
CA GLU A 162 8.41 -11.79 -7.90
C GLU A 162 7.55 -11.00 -8.88
N LEU A 163 7.45 -9.69 -8.65
CA LEU A 163 6.78 -8.75 -9.54
C LEU A 163 7.83 -7.83 -10.15
N THR A 164 8.01 -7.89 -11.47
CA THR A 164 8.93 -7.02 -12.19
C THR A 164 8.34 -5.61 -12.36
N HIS A 165 9.16 -4.63 -12.70
CA HIS A 165 8.67 -3.28 -12.97
C HIS A 165 7.59 -3.27 -14.06
N THR A 166 7.77 -4.04 -15.14
CA THR A 166 6.76 -4.18 -16.19
C THR A 166 5.47 -4.80 -15.67
N ASN A 167 5.50 -5.79 -14.75
CA ASN A 167 4.27 -6.34 -14.18
C ASN A 167 3.44 -5.27 -13.47
N ILE A 168 4.08 -4.37 -12.73
CA ILE A 168 3.39 -3.28 -12.03
C ILE A 168 2.84 -2.26 -13.05
N ASN A 169 3.63 -1.84 -14.04
CA ASN A 169 3.18 -0.88 -15.04
C ASN A 169 2.00 -1.38 -15.88
N VAL A 170 2.01 -2.67 -16.26
CA VAL A 170 0.87 -3.30 -16.97
C VAL A 170 -0.38 -3.22 -16.11
N HIS A 171 -0.28 -3.54 -14.81
CA HIS A 171 -1.40 -3.48 -13.89
C HIS A 171 -1.94 -2.05 -13.74
N LEU A 172 -1.07 -1.05 -13.66
CA LEU A 172 -1.47 0.36 -13.58
C LEU A 172 -2.15 0.83 -14.87
N ALA A 173 -1.67 0.38 -16.03
CA ALA A 173 -2.35 0.65 -17.30
C ALA A 173 -3.75 0.00 -17.36
N GLN A 174 -3.92 -1.18 -16.76
CA GLN A 174 -5.22 -1.83 -16.64
C GLN A 174 -6.18 -1.05 -15.73
N LEU A 175 -5.70 -0.49 -14.61
CA LEU A 175 -6.54 0.33 -13.73
C LEU A 175 -7.11 1.56 -14.43
N ILE A 176 -6.31 2.18 -15.32
CA ILE A 176 -6.76 3.34 -16.11
C ILE A 176 -7.95 3.00 -17.01
N ILE A 177 -8.05 1.76 -17.49
CA ILE A 177 -9.13 1.32 -18.39
C ILE A 177 -10.24 0.53 -17.69
N ALA A 178 -10.08 0.16 -16.42
CA ALA A 178 -10.97 -0.74 -15.67
C ALA A 178 -12.35 -0.13 -15.30
N GLY A 179 -12.73 0.99 -15.90
CA GLY A 179 -14.07 1.58 -15.76
C GLY A 179 -14.29 2.49 -14.54
N CYS A 180 -13.34 2.54 -13.59
CA CYS A 180 -13.35 3.55 -12.53
C CYS A 180 -12.83 4.87 -13.09
N LYS A 181 -13.62 5.96 -12.99
CA LYS A 181 -13.24 7.30 -13.45
C LYS A 181 -12.36 8.01 -12.43
N LEU A 182 -11.27 7.34 -12.01
CA LEU A 182 -10.31 7.93 -11.08
C LEU A 182 -9.53 9.05 -11.73
N GLY A 183 -9.41 10.16 -11.02
CA GLY A 183 -8.59 11.30 -11.41
C GLY A 183 -8.18 12.15 -10.21
N PRO A 184 -7.63 13.35 -10.45
CA PRO A 184 -7.07 14.21 -9.41
C PRO A 184 -8.07 14.64 -8.31
N HIS A 185 -9.35 14.64 -8.63
CA HIS A 185 -10.43 14.98 -7.69
C HIS A 185 -10.97 13.77 -6.92
N SER A 186 -10.59 12.55 -7.32
CA SER A 186 -11.07 11.34 -6.68
C SER A 186 -10.43 11.18 -5.30
N ILE A 187 -11.26 10.85 -4.33
CA ILE A 187 -10.84 10.50 -2.97
C ILE A 187 -11.16 9.03 -2.78
N ILE A 188 -10.13 8.23 -2.56
CA ILE A 188 -10.22 6.78 -2.44
C ILE A 188 -9.91 6.34 -1.01
N MET A 189 -10.51 5.25 -0.56
CA MET A 189 -10.20 4.66 0.73
C MET A 189 -10.00 3.15 0.60
N GLY A 190 -8.93 2.66 1.19
CA GLY A 190 -8.64 1.24 1.28
C GLY A 190 -8.74 0.73 2.71
N THR A 191 -9.41 -0.40 2.91
CA THR A 191 -9.46 -1.08 4.21
C THR A 191 -8.56 -2.32 4.28
N THR A 192 -7.78 -2.54 3.22
CA THR A 192 -6.94 -3.72 3.04
C THR A 192 -5.49 -3.46 3.41
N GLN A 193 -4.79 -4.51 3.86
CA GLN A 193 -3.40 -4.41 4.29
C GLN A 193 -2.49 -4.11 3.07
N PHE A 194 -1.68 -3.05 3.13
CA PHE A 194 -0.79 -2.64 2.04
C PHE A 194 0.34 -3.64 1.74
N CYS A 195 0.60 -4.59 2.64
CA CYS A 195 1.50 -5.71 2.39
C CYS A 195 0.96 -6.69 1.34
N HIS A 196 -0.34 -6.65 1.05
CA HIS A 196 -0.96 -7.47 0.03
C HIS A 196 -0.78 -6.79 -1.34
N GLY A 197 -0.35 -7.57 -2.34
CA GLY A 197 -0.05 -7.04 -3.68
C GLY A 197 -1.21 -6.28 -4.33
N TYR A 198 -2.47 -6.63 -4.01
CA TYR A 198 -3.64 -5.87 -4.46
C TYR A 198 -3.62 -4.43 -3.93
N ALA A 199 -3.48 -4.25 -2.62
CA ALA A 199 -3.55 -2.94 -1.99
C ALA A 199 -2.35 -2.06 -2.37
N LEU A 200 -1.16 -2.66 -2.46
CA LEU A 200 0.04 -2.02 -2.99
C LEU A 200 -0.19 -1.44 -4.39
N LYS A 201 -0.73 -2.24 -5.32
CA LYS A 201 -0.89 -1.83 -6.72
C LYS A 201 -2.08 -0.88 -6.93
N VAL A 202 -3.21 -1.16 -6.30
CA VAL A 202 -4.48 -0.47 -6.58
C VAL A 202 -4.65 0.79 -5.75
N ILE A 203 -4.26 0.77 -4.48
CA ILE A 203 -4.46 1.91 -3.59
C ILE A 203 -3.23 2.81 -3.62
N LEU A 204 -2.04 2.27 -3.34
CA LEU A 204 -0.83 3.11 -3.25
C LEU A 204 -0.40 3.61 -4.63
N HIS A 205 -0.07 2.70 -5.55
CA HIS A 205 0.34 3.12 -6.90
C HIS A 205 -0.81 3.69 -7.72
N GLY A 206 -2.05 3.21 -7.53
CA GLY A 206 -3.22 3.77 -8.19
C GLY A 206 -3.44 5.25 -7.84
N ALA A 207 -3.29 5.63 -6.56
CA ALA A 207 -3.38 7.03 -6.15
C ALA A 207 -2.34 7.90 -6.84
N LEU A 208 -1.08 7.44 -6.86
CA LEU A 208 0.03 8.12 -7.52
C LEU A 208 -0.16 8.27 -9.03
N ILE A 209 -0.71 7.27 -9.71
CA ILE A 209 -0.94 7.36 -11.15
C ILE A 209 -2.13 8.27 -11.45
N HIS A 210 -3.24 8.12 -10.74
CA HIS A 210 -4.45 8.91 -11.03
C HIS A 210 -4.44 10.32 -10.44
N GLY A 211 -3.48 10.65 -9.57
CA GLY A 211 -3.50 11.87 -8.77
C GLY A 211 -4.59 11.88 -7.70
N ALA A 212 -5.17 10.72 -7.41
CA ALA A 212 -6.22 10.58 -6.41
C ALA A 212 -5.65 10.72 -5.00
N THR A 213 -6.47 11.19 -4.07
CA THR A 213 -6.10 11.23 -2.65
C THR A 213 -6.56 9.94 -1.98
N ALA A 214 -5.62 9.15 -1.46
CA ALA A 214 -5.87 7.93 -0.71
C ALA A 214 -5.95 8.20 0.80
N ILE A 215 -7.13 7.97 1.37
CA ILE A 215 -7.35 7.96 2.81
C ILE A 215 -6.94 6.59 3.37
N ILE A 216 -5.98 6.61 4.29
CA ILE A 216 -5.32 5.43 4.84
C ILE A 216 -5.79 5.18 6.27
N HIS A 217 -6.17 3.93 6.55
CA HIS A 217 -6.40 3.42 7.90
C HIS A 217 -5.48 2.23 8.17
N SER A 218 -4.94 2.14 9.39
CA SER A 218 -4.14 0.99 9.83
C SER A 218 -4.97 -0.28 9.99
N SER A 219 -6.26 -0.15 10.29
CA SER A 219 -7.20 -1.25 10.44
C SER A 219 -8.63 -0.80 10.14
N PHE A 220 -9.50 -1.76 9.81
CA PHE A 220 -10.91 -1.49 9.58
C PHE A 220 -11.67 -1.37 10.91
N ASN A 221 -12.32 -0.23 11.11
CA ASN A 221 -13.27 0.01 12.18
C ASN A 221 -14.47 0.80 11.62
N VAL A 222 -15.69 0.34 11.88
CA VAL A 222 -16.92 0.92 11.29
C VAL A 222 -17.08 2.40 11.65
N LYS A 223 -16.75 2.79 12.89
CA LYS A 223 -16.87 4.18 13.35
C LYS A 223 -15.93 5.09 12.57
N THR A 224 -14.63 4.80 12.59
CA THR A 224 -13.63 5.66 11.93
C THR A 224 -13.77 5.64 10.42
N PHE A 225 -14.24 4.53 9.86
CA PHE A 225 -14.56 4.40 8.44
C PHE A 225 -15.70 5.34 8.02
N GLY A 226 -16.82 5.32 8.75
CA GLY A 226 -17.95 6.21 8.48
C GLY A 226 -17.61 7.69 8.68
N GLU A 227 -16.91 8.02 9.77
CA GLU A 227 -16.42 9.37 10.04
C GLU A 227 -15.51 9.89 8.92
N SER A 228 -14.65 9.03 8.38
CA SER A 228 -13.74 9.40 7.28
C SER A 228 -14.48 9.63 5.98
N ILE A 229 -15.50 8.82 5.67
CA ILE A 229 -16.35 9.02 4.48
C ILE A 229 -16.98 10.42 4.53
N GLN A 230 -17.55 10.80 5.66
CA GLN A 230 -18.19 12.11 5.80
C GLN A 230 -17.20 13.26 5.76
N LYS A 231 -16.08 13.13 6.49
CA LYS A 231 -15.05 14.17 6.61
C LYS A 231 -14.36 14.43 5.28
N PHE A 232 -13.92 13.38 4.60
CA PHE A 232 -13.12 13.49 3.39
C PHE A 232 -13.94 13.37 2.10
N LYS A 233 -15.25 13.14 2.18
CA LYS A 233 -16.13 12.99 1.00
C LYS A 233 -15.63 11.93 0.03
N ILE A 234 -15.38 10.74 0.57
CA ILE A 234 -14.77 9.61 -0.14
C ILE A 234 -15.69 9.15 -1.28
N ASN A 235 -15.12 8.97 -2.48
CA ASN A 235 -15.84 8.56 -3.70
C ASN A 235 -15.77 7.05 -3.92
N TYR A 236 -14.58 6.47 -3.80
CA TYR A 236 -14.33 5.07 -4.12
C TYR A 236 -13.76 4.33 -2.92
N ILE A 237 -14.33 3.17 -2.62
CA ILE A 237 -13.89 2.35 -1.49
C ILE A 237 -13.41 0.99 -2.00
N TYR A 238 -12.18 0.65 -1.68
CA TYR A 238 -11.60 -0.68 -1.91
C TYR A 238 -11.77 -1.53 -0.66
N ALA A 239 -12.61 -2.56 -0.77
CA ALA A 239 -13.00 -3.42 0.33
C ALA A 239 -12.91 -4.91 -0.04
N VAL A 240 -12.91 -5.76 0.99
CA VAL A 240 -13.05 -7.21 0.84
C VAL A 240 -14.43 -7.66 1.31
N PRO A 241 -14.95 -8.82 0.88
CA PRO A 241 -16.28 -9.29 1.27
C PRO A 241 -16.56 -9.28 2.78
N PRO A 242 -15.61 -9.64 3.68
CA PRO A 242 -15.82 -9.51 5.12
C PRO A 242 -16.09 -8.08 5.60
N THR A 243 -15.44 -7.07 5.00
CA THR A 243 -15.70 -5.66 5.29
C THR A 243 -17.13 -5.27 4.91
N ILE A 244 -17.57 -5.67 3.70
CA ILE A 244 -18.92 -5.40 3.22
C ILE A 244 -19.97 -6.08 4.11
N LEU A 245 -19.72 -7.34 4.52
CA LEU A 245 -20.59 -8.06 5.44
C LEU A 245 -20.69 -7.34 6.79
N LYS A 246 -19.58 -6.85 7.32
CA LYS A 246 -19.55 -6.10 8.58
C LYS A 246 -20.33 -4.79 8.46
N LEU A 247 -20.17 -4.04 7.36
CA LEU A 247 -20.97 -2.83 7.11
C LEU A 247 -22.47 -3.14 7.07
N VAL A 248 -22.89 -4.19 6.37
CA VAL A 248 -24.30 -4.58 6.29
C VAL A 248 -24.93 -4.98 7.63
N ASN A 249 -24.13 -5.49 8.57
CA ASN A 249 -24.64 -6.03 9.84
C ASN A 249 -24.41 -5.10 11.03
N ASP A 250 -23.57 -4.09 10.93
CA ASP A 250 -23.27 -3.18 12.03
C ASP A 250 -24.24 -1.98 12.02
N PRO A 251 -25.12 -1.83 13.02
CA PRO A 251 -26.13 -0.77 13.02
C PRO A 251 -25.51 0.63 13.08
N LEU A 252 -24.27 0.77 13.55
CA LEU A 252 -23.58 2.06 13.62
C LEU A 252 -23.41 2.71 12.24
N VAL A 253 -23.28 1.89 11.18
CA VAL A 253 -23.09 2.39 9.81
C VAL A 253 -24.22 3.31 9.35
N GLN A 254 -25.45 3.08 9.83
CA GLN A 254 -26.64 3.84 9.43
C GLN A 254 -26.65 5.26 10.00
N GLN A 255 -25.75 5.56 10.94
CA GLN A 255 -25.61 6.89 11.51
C GLN A 255 -24.73 7.81 10.66
N PHE A 256 -24.03 7.27 9.66
CA PHE A 256 -23.12 8.03 8.81
C PHE A 256 -23.74 8.33 7.45
N ASP A 257 -23.50 9.54 6.94
CA ASP A 257 -23.82 9.92 5.57
C ASP A 257 -22.78 9.34 4.60
N LEU A 258 -23.23 8.38 3.78
CA LEU A 258 -22.40 7.72 2.76
C LEU A 258 -22.64 8.26 1.34
N SER A 259 -23.38 9.36 1.18
CA SER A 259 -23.80 9.88 -0.12
C SER A 259 -22.67 10.33 -1.05
N SER A 260 -21.47 10.56 -0.52
CA SER A 260 -20.29 10.88 -1.34
C SER A 260 -19.72 9.67 -2.09
N VAL A 261 -20.10 8.46 -1.70
CA VAL A 261 -19.52 7.22 -2.23
C VAL A 261 -20.24 6.83 -3.52
N ASP A 262 -19.51 6.93 -4.63
CA ASP A 262 -19.99 6.55 -5.95
C ASP A 262 -19.99 5.03 -6.15
N MET A 263 -19.00 4.33 -5.58
CA MET A 263 -18.82 2.90 -5.81
C MET A 263 -17.93 2.23 -4.76
N ILE A 264 -18.28 0.99 -4.42
CA ILE A 264 -17.37 0.07 -3.71
C ILE A 264 -16.78 -0.93 -4.69
N ILE A 265 -15.46 -1.07 -4.67
CA ILE A 265 -14.73 -2.10 -5.39
C ILE A 265 -14.44 -3.25 -4.42
N SER A 266 -15.04 -4.41 -4.69
CA SER A 266 -14.85 -5.65 -3.94
C SER A 266 -13.83 -6.54 -4.63
N ALA A 267 -12.79 -6.97 -3.91
CA ALA A 267 -11.69 -7.75 -4.45
C ALA A 267 -11.26 -8.90 -3.54
N THR A 268 -10.26 -9.66 -4.00
CA THR A 268 -9.52 -10.72 -3.29
C THR A 268 -10.32 -11.97 -2.90
N ALA A 269 -11.66 -11.92 -2.88
CA ALA A 269 -12.53 -13.06 -2.67
C ALA A 269 -13.89 -12.84 -3.36
N PRO A 270 -14.61 -13.93 -3.73
CA PRO A 270 -15.94 -13.82 -4.30
C PRO A 270 -16.93 -13.15 -3.34
N LEU A 271 -17.70 -12.19 -3.85
CA LEU A 271 -18.80 -11.57 -3.14
C LEU A 271 -20.12 -12.26 -3.53
N SER A 272 -20.87 -12.75 -2.55
CA SER A 272 -22.17 -13.37 -2.85
C SER A 272 -23.18 -12.34 -3.36
N ASP A 273 -23.98 -12.73 -4.35
CA ASP A 273 -25.06 -11.89 -4.89
C ASP A 273 -26.06 -11.46 -3.81
N LYS A 274 -26.31 -12.33 -2.83
CA LYS A 274 -27.17 -12.02 -1.68
C LYS A 274 -26.61 -10.85 -0.87
N LEU A 275 -25.31 -10.87 -0.56
CA LEU A 275 -24.67 -9.78 0.18
C LEU A 275 -24.62 -8.50 -0.66
N LYS A 276 -24.30 -8.61 -1.96
CA LYS A 276 -24.29 -7.47 -2.89
C LYS A 276 -25.65 -6.78 -2.97
N ARG A 277 -26.73 -7.55 -3.15
CA ARG A 277 -28.10 -7.03 -3.18
C ARG A 277 -28.49 -6.37 -1.86
N LYS A 278 -28.23 -7.03 -0.72
CA LYS A 278 -28.54 -6.48 0.61
C LYS A 278 -27.82 -5.14 0.85
N PHE A 279 -26.53 -5.05 0.48
CA PHE A 279 -25.78 -3.79 0.59
C PHE A 279 -26.39 -2.69 -0.29
N TYR A 280 -26.69 -3.00 -1.56
CA TYR A 280 -27.29 -2.02 -2.47
C TYR A 280 -28.68 -1.55 -2.01
N GLU A 281 -29.51 -2.46 -1.47
CA GLU A 281 -30.82 -2.11 -0.94
C GLU A 281 -30.73 -1.09 0.21
N MET A 282 -29.75 -1.24 1.10
CA MET A 282 -29.52 -0.39 2.26
C MET A 282 -28.93 0.98 1.89
N PHE A 283 -27.91 1.01 1.02
CA PHE A 283 -27.11 2.23 0.81
C PHE A 283 -27.26 2.85 -0.56
N LYS A 284 -27.87 2.15 -1.53
CA LYS A 284 -27.96 2.56 -2.95
C LYS A 284 -26.61 2.80 -3.63
N ILE A 285 -25.53 2.28 -3.05
CA ILE A 285 -24.16 2.36 -3.58
C ILE A 285 -23.85 1.07 -4.36
N PRO A 286 -23.46 1.15 -5.65
CA PRO A 286 -23.12 -0.02 -6.44
C PRO A 286 -21.83 -0.68 -5.95
N ILE A 287 -21.78 -2.00 -6.06
CA ILE A 287 -20.55 -2.78 -5.84
C ILE A 287 -20.06 -3.36 -7.17
N PHE A 288 -18.82 -3.02 -7.52
CA PHE A 288 -18.09 -3.60 -8.63
C PHE A 288 -17.13 -4.67 -8.11
N GLN A 289 -17.25 -5.90 -8.60
CA GLN A 289 -16.39 -7.00 -8.20
C GLN A 289 -15.22 -7.11 -9.19
N VAL A 290 -14.00 -7.22 -8.66
CA VAL A 290 -12.79 -7.53 -9.43
C VAL A 290 -12.19 -8.85 -8.96
N TYR A 291 -11.50 -9.53 -9.88
CA TYR A 291 -10.79 -10.80 -9.65
C TYR A 291 -9.31 -10.61 -10.00
#